data_AF-A0A914WIQ5-F1
#
_entry.id   AF-A0A914WIQ5-F1
#
_cell.length_a   1.000
_cell.length_b   1.000
_cell.length_c   1.000
_cell.angle_alpha   90.00
_cell.angle_beta   90.00
_cell.angle_gamma   90.00
#
_symmetry.space_group_name_H-M   'P 1'
#
loop_
_entity.id
_entity.type
_entity.pdbx_description
1 polymer ?
#
loop_
_entity_poly.entity_id
_entity_poly.type
_entity_poly.pdbx_seq_one_letter_code
_entity_poly.pdbx_strand_id
1 'polypeptide(L)'
;MPSLIAYLCLLQALFLIAVSAQLPTATCSANANCNIVNCQIVCTCKEGFIQNAENQCVPADPCASQPCKNGGTCQRSASDPEEYSCDCPDNTHGDNCETLLQCTETSCSANSDCFVRNHQLNCVCKAGFTADPNGVCTIKMRQACMSGDPHYTTFDGLTFDYQGTCPYTVTQPCGYDIDPYFSIKAQNWQLPNTRVSAILWFELNIHGSVFRVEGNLTLTVDGVIQSVPYTHYIPGDPNWRVKASVAADHMRMTTSENIEIVFYQYTLCVNLPEDMVKGTGRLCGLFGDVDNECRNDMRGPKNNIIAVPPSNCIMPTDGPAAMMAERFGDEWIEDFQGGACIRGVDLKNESLPCTPTEFIEAQQACQAIELARKNQGIFLKCNGIGEAKLDKMLSNCVYDICADKNMRCTVLTNFVHACQEALPNTLLTGWRTNTSCPLTCPPQQDYNDCVSGCPATCANKQLRVACDKPCVEGCTCEDGTVLDGSGQNCIPKKSCGCTDEQGNYFEGKKNM
;
A
#
# COMPACT_ATOMS: atom_id res chain seq x y z
N MET A 1 43.04 36.82 -33.32
CA MET A 1 43.28 37.79 -34.42
C MET A 1 42.07 38.71 -34.47
N PRO A 2 42.20 40.01 -34.17
CA PRO A 2 41.08 40.93 -34.19
C PRO A 2 40.60 41.05 -35.64
N SER A 3 39.30 40.84 -35.87
CA SER A 3 38.71 40.84 -37.20
C SER A 3 38.77 42.26 -37.81
N LEU A 4 38.99 42.32 -39.13
CA LEU A 4 39.09 43.55 -39.96
C LEU A 4 38.00 44.60 -39.71
N ILE A 5 36.88 44.20 -39.09
CA ILE A 5 35.73 45.05 -38.72
C ILE A 5 36.14 46.12 -37.69
N ALA A 6 37.05 45.81 -36.75
CA ALA A 6 37.50 46.78 -35.74
C ALA A 6 38.27 47.97 -36.35
N TYR A 7 38.96 47.75 -37.48
CA TYR A 7 39.73 48.80 -38.18
C TYR A 7 38.86 49.75 -39.00
N LEU A 8 37.72 49.27 -39.52
CA LEU A 8 36.78 50.11 -40.28
C LEU A 8 35.99 51.09 -39.40
N CYS A 9 35.72 50.75 -38.14
CA CYS A 9 35.04 51.66 -37.20
C CYS A 9 35.93 52.84 -36.76
N LEU A 10 37.25 52.67 -36.72
CA LEU A 10 38.21 53.73 -36.42
C LEU A 10 38.27 54.83 -37.51
N LEU A 11 37.99 54.48 -38.77
CA LEU A 11 38.05 55.41 -39.90
C LEU A 11 36.84 56.35 -39.99
N GLN A 12 35.68 55.99 -39.43
CA GLN A 12 34.51 56.90 -39.37
C GLN A 12 34.61 57.96 -38.27
N ALA A 13 35.42 57.72 -37.22
CA ALA A 13 35.59 58.68 -36.11
C ALA A 13 36.62 59.79 -36.40
N LEU A 14 37.42 59.66 -37.46
CA LEU A 14 38.55 60.57 -37.75
C LEU A 14 38.18 61.82 -38.58
N PHE A 15 36.91 62.02 -38.97
CA PHE A 15 36.48 63.18 -39.77
C PHE A 15 35.67 64.25 -39.02
N LEU A 16 35.47 64.15 -37.70
CA LEU A 16 34.80 65.18 -36.90
C LEU A 16 35.66 65.56 -35.68
N ILE A 17 36.11 66.81 -35.68
CA ILE A 17 36.94 67.43 -34.65
C ILE A 17 36.14 67.66 -33.35
N ALA A 18 36.80 67.35 -32.22
CA ALA A 18 36.56 67.84 -30.87
C ALA A 18 35.24 67.47 -30.17
N VAL A 19 35.16 66.25 -29.63
CA VAL A 19 34.61 65.99 -28.28
C VAL A 19 35.41 64.83 -27.70
N SER A 20 35.69 64.85 -26.39
CA SER A 20 36.10 63.69 -25.60
C SER A 20 35.13 62.53 -25.81
N ALA A 21 35.32 61.73 -26.85
CA ALA A 21 34.55 60.53 -27.09
C ALA A 21 35.11 59.43 -26.19
N GLN A 22 34.64 59.40 -24.95
CA GLN A 22 34.69 58.21 -24.11
C GLN A 22 34.11 57.07 -24.98
N LEU A 23 34.91 56.05 -25.30
CA LEU A 23 34.37 54.80 -25.85
C LEU A 23 33.21 54.39 -24.94
N PRO A 24 31.98 54.18 -25.44
CA PRO A 24 30.92 53.68 -24.60
C PRO A 24 31.39 52.36 -24.03
N THR A 25 31.60 52.30 -22.72
CA THR A 25 31.90 51.08 -21.95
C THR A 25 30.63 50.24 -21.85
N ALA A 26 29.97 49.99 -22.99
CA ALA A 26 28.78 49.16 -23.06
C ALA A 26 29.23 47.70 -22.97
N THR A 27 29.42 47.22 -21.76
CA THR A 27 29.58 45.81 -21.46
C THR A 27 28.19 45.17 -21.42
N CYS A 28 27.98 44.10 -22.19
CA CYS A 28 26.75 43.32 -22.08
C CYS A 28 26.62 42.73 -20.67
N SER A 29 25.38 42.58 -20.20
CA SER A 29 25.07 41.92 -18.94
C SER A 29 25.53 40.45 -18.94
N ALA A 30 25.68 39.86 -17.76
CA ALA A 30 25.95 38.42 -17.64
C ALA A 30 24.89 37.63 -18.43
N ASN A 31 25.31 36.50 -19.04
CA ASN A 31 24.46 35.65 -19.89
C ASN A 31 23.97 36.29 -21.21
N ALA A 32 24.60 37.37 -21.66
CA ALA A 32 24.44 37.91 -23.01
C ALA A 32 25.60 37.50 -23.94
N ASN A 33 25.29 37.26 -25.20
CA ASN A 33 26.25 37.26 -26.31
C ASN A 33 26.47 38.71 -26.77
N CYS A 34 27.75 39.07 -26.95
CA CYS A 34 28.16 40.39 -27.40
C CYS A 34 28.54 40.34 -28.89
N ASN A 35 27.79 41.03 -29.74
CA ASN A 35 28.00 41.09 -31.18
C ASN A 35 28.24 42.53 -31.63
N ILE A 36 29.09 42.75 -32.64
CA ILE A 36 29.30 44.08 -33.24
C ILE A 36 28.58 44.12 -34.59
N VAL A 37 27.55 44.96 -34.71
CA VAL A 37 26.79 45.15 -35.95
C VAL A 37 26.82 46.65 -36.29
N ASN A 38 27.26 47.01 -37.50
CA ASN A 38 27.37 48.42 -37.94
C ASN A 38 28.09 49.35 -36.94
N CYS A 39 29.20 48.88 -36.36
CA CYS A 39 29.98 49.62 -35.33
C CYS A 39 29.22 49.94 -34.04
N GLN A 40 28.11 49.25 -33.75
CA GLN A 40 27.41 49.31 -32.46
C GLN A 40 27.49 47.96 -31.74
N ILE A 41 27.65 48.00 -30.42
CA ILE A 41 27.58 46.81 -29.55
C ILE A 41 26.12 46.42 -29.42
N VAL A 42 25.78 45.22 -29.91
CA VAL A 42 24.46 44.61 -29.79
C VAL A 42 24.57 43.42 -28.83
N CYS A 43 23.85 43.50 -27.73
CA CYS A 43 23.77 42.43 -26.74
C CYS A 43 22.51 41.60 -26.98
N THR A 44 22.68 40.30 -27.22
CA THR A 44 21.57 39.33 -27.35
C THR A 44 21.69 38.31 -26.25
N CYS A 45 20.62 38.04 -25.50
CA CYS A 45 20.69 37.02 -24.45
C CYS A 45 21.02 35.64 -25.03
N LYS A 46 21.78 34.85 -24.26
CA LYS A 46 22.00 33.43 -24.57
C LYS A 46 20.67 32.69 -24.53
N GLU A 47 20.63 31.52 -25.17
CA GLU A 47 19.46 30.62 -25.10
C GLU A 47 19.12 30.34 -23.62
N GLY A 48 17.83 30.35 -23.29
CA GLY A 48 17.34 30.26 -21.91
C GLY A 48 17.24 31.59 -21.15
N PHE A 49 17.67 32.73 -21.71
CA PHE A 49 17.64 34.04 -21.03
C PHE A 49 16.84 35.10 -21.80
N ILE A 50 16.15 35.98 -21.08
CA ILE A 50 15.38 37.13 -21.59
C ILE A 50 15.87 38.43 -20.96
N GLN A 51 15.71 39.57 -21.66
CA GLN A 51 16.03 40.88 -21.09
C GLN A 51 14.93 41.34 -20.12
N ASN A 52 15.31 41.73 -18.91
CA ASN A 52 14.42 42.42 -17.96
C ASN A 52 14.30 43.92 -18.27
N ALA A 53 13.51 44.64 -17.47
CA ALA A 53 13.29 46.09 -17.61
C ALA A 53 14.57 46.92 -17.49
N GLU A 54 15.62 46.37 -16.88
CA GLU A 54 16.94 46.96 -16.69
C GLU A 54 17.98 46.53 -17.75
N ASN A 55 17.56 45.90 -18.87
CA ASN A 55 18.42 45.37 -19.94
C ASN A 55 19.42 44.27 -19.48
N GLN A 56 19.10 43.55 -18.41
CA GLN A 56 19.88 42.41 -17.94
C GLN A 56 19.31 41.09 -18.47
N CYS A 57 20.17 40.19 -18.93
CA CYS A 57 19.75 38.85 -19.33
C CYS A 57 19.53 37.96 -18.10
N VAL A 58 18.27 37.72 -17.78
CA VAL A 58 17.81 36.88 -16.67
C VAL A 58 17.19 35.58 -17.21
N PRO A 59 17.19 34.46 -16.45
CA PRO A 59 16.57 33.21 -16.90
C PRO A 59 15.13 33.44 -17.35
N ALA A 60 14.79 32.94 -18.52
CA ALA A 60 13.43 32.95 -19.05
C ALA A 60 12.49 32.30 -18.04
N ASP A 61 11.27 32.81 -17.92
CA ASP A 61 10.28 32.18 -17.05
C ASP A 61 9.71 30.92 -17.71
N PRO A 62 10.04 29.70 -17.24
CA PRO A 62 9.52 28.47 -17.82
C PRO A 62 7.99 28.37 -17.66
N CYS A 63 7.38 29.11 -16.71
CA CYS A 63 5.94 29.16 -16.53
C CYS A 63 5.23 30.15 -17.49
N ALA A 64 5.96 31.01 -18.21
CA ALA A 64 5.34 32.01 -19.09
C ALA A 64 4.56 31.38 -20.26
N SER A 65 4.97 30.20 -20.73
CA SER A 65 4.26 29.46 -21.77
C SER A 65 3.00 28.73 -21.27
N GLN A 66 2.67 28.83 -19.97
CA GLN A 66 1.58 28.11 -19.31
C GLN A 66 1.62 26.60 -19.65
N PRO A 67 2.72 25.91 -19.28
CA PRO A 67 2.92 24.51 -19.63
C PRO A 67 1.86 23.61 -18.99
N CYS A 68 1.50 23.86 -17.73
CA CYS A 68 0.49 23.12 -16.99
C CYS A 68 -0.91 23.29 -17.59
N LYS A 69 -1.60 22.16 -17.83
CA LYS A 69 -2.93 22.08 -18.44
C LYS A 69 -4.00 21.79 -17.39
N ASN A 70 -5.27 21.79 -17.82
CA ASN A 70 -6.41 21.32 -17.03
C ASN A 70 -6.52 21.91 -15.61
N GLY A 71 -6.14 23.19 -15.43
CA GLY A 71 -6.20 23.88 -14.14
C GLY A 71 -4.97 23.69 -13.24
N GLY A 72 -3.90 23.07 -13.74
CA GLY A 72 -2.62 22.96 -13.04
C GLY A 72 -1.95 24.31 -12.83
N THR A 73 -1.27 24.45 -11.68
CA THR A 73 -0.53 25.65 -11.31
C THR A 73 0.96 25.44 -11.56
N CYS A 74 1.56 26.29 -12.40
CA CYS A 74 2.99 26.21 -12.69
C CYS A 74 3.82 26.85 -11.57
N GLN A 75 4.83 26.14 -11.11
CA GLN A 75 5.81 26.61 -10.13
C GLN A 75 7.22 26.47 -10.71
N ARG A 76 8.02 27.54 -10.62
CA ARG A 76 9.44 27.49 -11.00
C ARG A 76 10.22 26.68 -9.97
N SER A 77 11.16 25.87 -10.42
CA SER A 77 12.06 25.16 -9.53
C SER A 77 12.97 26.14 -8.77
N ALA A 78 13.10 25.92 -7.46
CA ALA A 78 13.99 26.72 -6.61
C ALA A 78 15.48 26.37 -6.82
N SER A 79 15.76 25.16 -7.30
CA SER A 79 17.12 24.65 -7.52
C SER A 79 17.64 24.92 -8.93
N ASP A 80 16.75 24.98 -9.94
CA ASP A 80 17.11 25.27 -11.33
C ASP A 80 16.13 26.30 -11.94
N PRO A 81 16.55 27.55 -12.21
CA PRO A 81 15.69 28.59 -12.77
C PRO A 81 15.08 28.27 -14.14
N GLU A 82 15.62 27.29 -14.88
CA GLU A 82 15.13 26.84 -16.18
C GLU A 82 14.09 25.70 -16.08
N GLU A 83 13.95 25.08 -14.89
CA GLU A 83 13.02 23.98 -14.63
C GLU A 83 11.71 24.48 -14.00
N TYR A 84 10.62 23.76 -14.25
CA TYR A 84 9.31 24.01 -13.64
C TYR A 84 8.67 22.70 -13.20
N SER A 85 7.70 22.80 -12.29
CA SER A 85 6.80 21.72 -11.90
C SER A 85 5.35 22.20 -11.99
N CYS A 86 4.44 21.27 -12.21
CA CYS A 86 3.00 21.53 -12.22
C CYS A 86 2.38 20.94 -10.96
N ASP A 87 1.77 21.80 -10.15
CA ASP A 87 0.83 21.38 -9.10
C ASP A 87 -0.51 21.05 -9.76
N CYS A 88 -0.80 19.76 -9.88
CA CYS A 88 -1.91 19.23 -10.66
C CYS A 88 -3.13 18.97 -9.78
N PRO A 89 -4.36 19.29 -10.23
CA PRO A 89 -5.57 18.81 -9.57
C PRO A 89 -5.64 17.26 -9.55
N ASP A 90 -6.23 16.69 -8.49
CA ASP A 90 -6.40 15.23 -8.31
C ASP A 90 -7.02 14.50 -9.51
N ASN A 91 -7.88 15.20 -10.27
CA ASN A 91 -8.56 14.64 -11.43
C ASN A 91 -7.77 14.77 -12.73
N THR A 92 -6.46 14.94 -12.65
CA THR A 92 -5.57 15.02 -13.81
C THR A 92 -4.37 14.09 -13.64
N HIS A 93 -3.72 13.76 -14.75
CA HIS A 93 -2.53 12.91 -14.81
C HIS A 93 -1.50 13.47 -15.80
N GLY A 94 -0.23 13.19 -15.52
CA GLY A 94 0.93 13.59 -16.33
C GLY A 94 1.71 14.75 -15.69
N ASP A 95 2.96 14.91 -16.11
CA ASP A 95 3.87 15.94 -15.56
C ASP A 95 3.36 17.37 -15.83
N ASN A 96 2.49 17.55 -16.82
CA ASN A 96 1.87 18.84 -17.18
C ASN A 96 0.35 18.82 -16.95
N CYS A 97 -0.18 17.87 -16.18
CA CYS A 97 -1.61 17.69 -15.96
C CYS A 97 -2.40 17.54 -17.27
N GLU A 98 -1.78 17.03 -18.34
CA GLU A 98 -2.31 17.03 -19.70
C GLU A 98 -3.51 16.09 -19.90
N THR A 99 -3.62 15.07 -19.05
CA THR A 99 -4.69 14.07 -19.13
C THR A 99 -5.75 14.35 -18.08
N LEU A 100 -7.01 14.54 -18.49
CA LEU A 100 -8.15 14.65 -17.58
C LEU A 100 -8.69 13.25 -17.23
N LEU A 101 -8.90 12.98 -15.95
CA LEU A 101 -9.41 11.71 -15.44
C LEU A 101 -10.88 11.85 -15.05
N GLN A 102 -11.73 11.01 -15.64
CA GLN A 102 -13.16 10.97 -15.34
C GLN A 102 -13.69 9.54 -15.44
N CYS A 103 -14.52 9.15 -14.49
CA CYS A 103 -15.25 7.90 -14.56
C CYS A 103 -16.39 7.98 -15.58
N THR A 104 -16.31 7.12 -16.59
CA THR A 104 -17.34 6.87 -17.60
C THR A 104 -17.82 5.42 -17.50
N GLU A 105 -18.90 5.08 -18.19
CA GLU A 105 -19.45 3.71 -18.20
C GLU A 105 -18.46 2.66 -18.72
N THR A 106 -17.44 3.07 -19.48
CA THR A 106 -16.42 2.19 -20.05
C THR A 106 -15.06 2.30 -19.35
N SER A 107 -14.96 3.13 -18.29
CA SER A 107 -13.68 3.35 -17.60
C SER A 107 -13.22 2.13 -16.82
N CYS A 108 -14.16 1.41 -16.22
CA CYS A 108 -13.87 0.18 -15.46
C CYS A 108 -14.80 -0.94 -15.90
N SER A 109 -14.44 -2.19 -15.57
CA SER A 109 -15.21 -3.37 -15.93
C SER A 109 -16.49 -3.51 -15.11
N ALA A 110 -17.42 -4.36 -15.53
CA ALA A 110 -18.60 -4.69 -14.73
C ALA A 110 -18.19 -5.27 -13.36
N ASN A 111 -19.00 -5.04 -12.32
CA ASN A 111 -18.70 -5.39 -10.91
C ASN A 111 -17.45 -4.70 -10.33
N SER A 112 -17.09 -3.52 -10.84
CA SER A 112 -16.09 -2.65 -10.21
C SER A 112 -16.71 -1.32 -9.79
N ASP A 113 -16.09 -0.67 -8.81
CA ASP A 113 -16.32 0.72 -8.47
C ASP A 113 -15.25 1.58 -9.15
N CYS A 114 -15.69 2.67 -9.79
CA CYS A 114 -14.81 3.66 -10.40
C CYS A 114 -14.76 4.93 -9.56
N PHE A 115 -13.56 5.41 -9.25
CA PHE A 115 -13.37 6.73 -8.67
C PHE A 115 -12.01 7.33 -9.04
N VAL A 116 -11.94 8.65 -9.09
CA VAL A 116 -10.71 9.38 -9.40
C VAL A 116 -10.10 9.92 -8.11
N ARG A 117 -8.84 9.58 -7.84
CA ARG A 117 -8.09 10.03 -6.67
C ARG A 117 -6.60 9.77 -6.85
N ASN A 118 -5.75 10.57 -6.20
CA ASN A 118 -4.29 10.47 -6.26
C ASN A 118 -3.76 10.51 -7.69
N HIS A 119 -4.35 11.32 -8.56
CA HIS A 119 -3.97 11.40 -9.99
C HIS A 119 -4.14 10.08 -10.75
N GLN A 120 -5.09 9.24 -10.32
CA GLN A 120 -5.40 7.94 -10.93
C GLN A 120 -6.90 7.71 -11.07
N LEU A 121 -7.24 6.92 -12.09
CA LEU A 121 -8.53 6.27 -12.24
C LEU A 121 -8.47 4.92 -11.51
N ASN A 122 -9.19 4.79 -10.40
CA ASN A 122 -9.21 3.60 -9.57
C ASN A 122 -10.42 2.74 -9.96
N CYS A 123 -10.16 1.53 -10.43
CA CYS A 123 -11.11 0.51 -10.83
C CYS A 123 -11.02 -0.68 -9.90
N VAL A 124 -11.75 -0.64 -8.79
CA VAL A 124 -11.62 -1.66 -7.74
C VAL A 124 -12.78 -2.64 -7.85
N CYS A 125 -12.50 -3.94 -7.90
CA CYS A 125 -13.56 -4.93 -7.90
C CYS A 125 -14.40 -4.82 -6.62
N LYS A 126 -15.71 -4.96 -6.76
CA LYS A 126 -16.62 -4.97 -5.62
C LYS A 126 -16.30 -6.14 -4.70
N ALA A 127 -16.56 -5.97 -3.40
CA ALA A 127 -16.31 -6.99 -2.39
C ALA A 127 -16.82 -8.38 -2.82
N GLY A 128 -15.97 -9.40 -2.70
CA GLY A 128 -16.25 -10.77 -3.13
C GLY A 128 -15.94 -11.06 -4.60
N PHE A 129 -15.38 -10.10 -5.35
CA PHE A 129 -14.92 -10.31 -6.72
C PHE A 129 -13.45 -9.90 -6.90
N THR A 130 -12.77 -10.54 -7.84
CA THR A 130 -11.47 -10.11 -8.35
C THR A 130 -11.46 -10.13 -9.89
N ALA A 131 -10.47 -9.45 -10.46
CA ALA A 131 -10.31 -9.31 -11.90
C ALA A 131 -9.76 -10.60 -12.52
N ASP A 132 -10.31 -10.99 -13.67
CA ASP A 132 -9.74 -12.03 -14.52
C ASP A 132 -8.45 -11.53 -15.23
N PRO A 133 -7.74 -12.37 -15.98
CA PRO A 133 -6.54 -11.95 -16.71
C PRO A 133 -6.74 -10.79 -17.71
N ASN A 134 -7.99 -10.50 -18.10
CA ASN A 134 -8.34 -9.37 -18.97
C ASN A 134 -8.75 -8.10 -18.18
N GLY A 135 -8.70 -8.13 -16.84
CA GLY A 135 -9.07 -7.00 -16.00
C GLY A 135 -10.58 -6.91 -15.70
N VAL A 136 -11.36 -7.96 -15.95
CA VAL A 136 -12.82 -7.94 -15.74
C VAL A 136 -13.17 -8.59 -14.40
N CYS A 137 -13.90 -7.89 -13.51
CA CYS A 137 -14.27 -8.37 -12.18
C CYS A 137 -15.36 -9.48 -12.23
N THR A 138 -14.97 -10.67 -12.68
CA THR A 138 -15.87 -11.81 -12.90
C THR A 138 -15.62 -12.97 -11.94
N ILE A 139 -14.42 -13.06 -11.36
CA ILE A 139 -14.02 -14.17 -10.51
C ILE A 139 -14.56 -13.92 -9.09
N LYS A 140 -15.45 -14.78 -8.62
CA LYS A 140 -15.96 -14.73 -7.24
C LYS A 140 -14.92 -15.27 -6.27
N MET A 141 -14.77 -14.58 -5.15
CA MET A 141 -13.78 -14.88 -4.13
C MET A 141 -14.45 -15.21 -2.79
N ARG A 142 -13.89 -16.17 -2.06
CA ARG A 142 -14.15 -16.37 -0.63
C ARG A 142 -12.98 -15.83 0.17
N GLN A 143 -13.28 -15.20 1.29
CA GLN A 143 -12.29 -14.61 2.18
C GLN A 143 -12.30 -15.32 3.52
N ALA A 144 -11.11 -15.61 4.03
CA ALA A 144 -10.88 -15.95 5.42
C ALA A 144 -9.80 -15.01 5.96
N CYS A 145 -9.91 -14.63 7.23
CA CYS A 145 -9.00 -13.66 7.84
C CYS A 145 -8.67 -14.04 9.27
N MET A 146 -7.50 -13.64 9.72
CA MET A 146 -7.16 -13.46 11.12
C MET A 146 -6.77 -12.00 11.35
N SER A 147 -7.20 -11.40 12.46
CA SER A 147 -6.98 -9.97 12.72
C SER A 147 -6.89 -9.65 14.21
N GLY A 148 -6.06 -8.68 14.58
CA GLY A 148 -5.97 -8.19 15.96
C GLY A 148 -5.25 -9.19 16.86
N ASP A 149 -5.81 -9.48 18.03
CA ASP A 149 -5.31 -10.50 18.94
C ASP A 149 -5.91 -11.90 18.69
N PRO A 150 -5.33 -12.59 17.71
CA PRO A 150 -6.02 -12.90 16.47
C PRO A 150 -7.44 -13.48 16.66
N HIS A 151 -8.40 -12.73 16.13
CA HIS A 151 -9.75 -13.20 15.84
C HIS A 151 -9.80 -13.78 14.43
N TYR A 152 -10.24 -15.03 14.31
CA TYR A 152 -10.32 -15.76 13.05
C TYR A 152 -11.72 -15.67 12.44
N THR A 153 -11.77 -15.71 11.13
CA THR A 153 -12.98 -15.91 10.31
C THR A 153 -12.62 -16.91 9.23
N THR A 154 -13.24 -18.08 9.23
CA THR A 154 -13.04 -19.10 8.19
C THR A 154 -13.73 -18.71 6.90
N PHE A 155 -13.46 -19.44 5.82
CA PHE A 155 -14.09 -19.17 4.52
C PHE A 155 -15.61 -19.36 4.51
N ASP A 156 -16.14 -20.19 5.42
CA ASP A 156 -17.58 -20.42 5.59
C ASP A 156 -18.19 -19.60 6.73
N GLY A 157 -17.41 -18.70 7.33
CA GLY A 157 -17.89 -17.67 8.26
C GLY A 157 -17.87 -18.05 9.74
N LEU A 158 -17.26 -19.18 10.11
CA LEU A 158 -17.00 -19.50 11.52
C LEU A 158 -16.03 -18.47 12.10
N THR A 159 -16.37 -17.94 13.28
CA THR A 159 -15.51 -17.03 14.03
C THR A 159 -15.06 -17.65 15.34
N PHE A 160 -13.76 -17.56 15.64
CA PHE A 160 -13.16 -18.06 16.88
C PHE A 160 -11.86 -17.33 17.20
N ASP A 161 -11.35 -17.50 18.40
CA ASP A 161 -10.07 -16.93 18.84
C ASP A 161 -9.06 -18.06 19.06
N TYR A 162 -7.80 -17.84 18.69
CA TYR A 162 -6.70 -18.78 18.93
C TYR A 162 -5.40 -18.06 19.23
N GLN A 163 -4.84 -18.25 20.43
CA GLN A 163 -3.74 -17.42 20.93
C GLN A 163 -2.35 -18.08 20.83
N GLY A 164 -2.25 -19.27 20.25
CA GLY A 164 -0.97 -19.99 20.13
C GLY A 164 0.08 -19.20 19.34
N THR A 165 1.34 -19.30 19.78
CA THR A 165 2.51 -18.60 19.19
C THR A 165 3.43 -19.52 18.40
N CYS A 166 3.04 -20.78 18.24
CA CYS A 166 3.72 -21.72 17.36
C CYS A 166 3.37 -21.43 15.89
N PRO A 167 4.23 -21.80 14.93
CA PRO A 167 3.85 -21.82 13.52
C PRO A 167 2.73 -22.84 13.27
N TYR A 168 1.72 -22.45 12.51
CA TYR A 168 0.58 -23.31 12.19
C TYR A 168 0.16 -23.16 10.73
N THR A 169 -0.53 -24.17 10.23
CA THR A 169 -1.11 -24.16 8.88
C THR A 169 -2.45 -23.42 8.88
N VAL A 170 -2.50 -22.32 8.13
CA VAL A 170 -3.69 -21.48 7.98
C VAL A 170 -4.65 -22.08 6.95
N THR A 171 -4.13 -22.42 5.77
CA THR A 171 -4.90 -23.11 4.74
C THR A 171 -3.99 -23.84 3.75
N GLN A 172 -4.42 -25.01 3.30
CA GLN A 172 -3.80 -25.78 2.22
C GLN A 172 -4.82 -26.77 1.62
N PRO A 173 -4.59 -27.32 0.42
CA PRO A 173 -5.30 -28.48 -0.11
C PRO A 173 -5.06 -29.74 0.73
N CYS A 174 -6.12 -30.51 0.99
CA CYS A 174 -6.05 -31.69 1.86
C CYS A 174 -6.79 -32.90 1.26
N GLY A 175 -6.20 -34.09 1.43
CA GLY A 175 -6.71 -35.36 0.90
C GLY A 175 -5.64 -36.46 0.97
N TYR A 176 -6.04 -37.72 0.77
CA TYR A 176 -5.08 -38.84 0.71
C TYR A 176 -4.17 -38.67 -0.53
N ASP A 177 -2.85 -38.80 -0.34
CA ASP A 177 -1.81 -38.76 -1.38
C ASP A 177 -1.68 -37.44 -2.18
N ILE A 178 -2.10 -36.30 -1.61
CA ILE A 178 -1.91 -34.98 -2.23
C ILE A 178 -0.78 -34.24 -1.52
N ASP A 179 0.35 -34.05 -2.20
CA ASP A 179 1.26 -32.98 -1.85
C ASP A 179 0.56 -31.64 -2.18
N PRO A 180 0.35 -30.75 -1.19
CA PRO A 180 -0.37 -29.51 -1.43
C PRO A 180 0.40 -28.64 -2.41
N TYR A 181 -0.21 -28.29 -3.55
CA TYR A 181 0.41 -27.40 -4.54
C TYR A 181 0.63 -25.97 -3.99
N PHE A 182 -0.10 -25.61 -2.93
CA PHE A 182 0.17 -24.45 -2.10
C PHE A 182 -0.12 -24.72 -0.62
N SER A 183 0.59 -24.05 0.27
CA SER A 183 0.25 -23.99 1.69
C SER A 183 0.54 -22.60 2.24
N ILE A 184 -0.37 -22.07 3.05
CA ILE A 184 -0.16 -20.82 3.77
C ILE A 184 0.00 -21.13 5.25
N LYS A 185 1.12 -20.70 5.81
CA LYS A 185 1.48 -20.82 7.22
C LYS A 185 1.57 -19.44 7.84
N ALA A 186 1.30 -19.36 9.14
CA ALA A 186 1.53 -18.15 9.91
C ALA A 186 2.05 -18.50 11.30
N GLN A 187 2.71 -17.53 11.93
CA GLN A 187 3.10 -17.63 13.32
C GLN A 187 2.69 -16.37 14.05
N ASN A 188 2.12 -16.53 15.24
CA ASN A 188 1.90 -15.40 16.14
C ASN A 188 3.06 -15.23 17.12
N TRP A 189 3.20 -14.03 17.65
CA TRP A 189 4.06 -13.73 18.79
C TRP A 189 3.20 -13.20 19.95
N GLN A 190 3.61 -13.50 21.18
CA GLN A 190 2.90 -12.99 22.36
C GLN A 190 3.22 -11.51 22.54
N LEU A 191 2.18 -10.67 22.64
CA LEU A 191 2.37 -9.25 22.94
C LEU A 191 3.00 -9.10 24.34
N PRO A 192 3.93 -8.14 24.56
CA PRO A 192 4.73 -8.10 25.79
C PRO A 192 3.86 -7.86 27.03
N ASN A 193 3.99 -8.73 28.03
CA ASN A 193 3.23 -8.68 29.28
C ASN A 193 1.71 -8.81 29.11
N THR A 194 1.23 -9.36 28.00
CA THR A 194 -0.19 -9.60 27.78
C THR A 194 -0.46 -11.10 27.65
N ARG A 195 -1.76 -11.43 27.65
CA ARG A 195 -2.27 -12.79 27.48
C ARG A 195 -2.62 -13.14 26.04
N VAL A 196 -2.28 -12.24 25.13
CA VAL A 196 -2.75 -12.24 23.74
C VAL A 196 -1.57 -12.26 22.79
N SER A 197 -1.80 -12.80 21.61
CA SER A 197 -0.81 -12.89 20.54
C SER A 197 -1.19 -12.00 19.37
N ALA A 198 -0.28 -11.75 18.46
CA ALA A 198 -0.55 -11.11 17.18
C ALA A 198 0.28 -11.79 16.10
N ILE A 199 -0.16 -11.76 14.84
CA ILE A 199 0.62 -12.34 13.76
C ILE A 199 2.00 -11.67 13.63
N LEU A 200 3.04 -12.49 13.54
CA LEU A 200 4.43 -12.07 13.37
C LEU A 200 4.86 -12.12 11.91
N TRP A 201 4.52 -13.21 11.22
CA TRP A 201 4.87 -13.45 9.83
C TRP A 201 3.92 -14.47 9.21
N PHE A 202 3.86 -14.48 7.87
CA PHE A 202 3.24 -15.55 7.12
C PHE A 202 4.18 -16.08 6.03
N GLU A 203 3.93 -17.31 5.60
CA GLU A 203 4.66 -17.99 4.55
C GLU A 203 3.69 -18.62 3.55
N LEU A 204 3.86 -18.30 2.27
CA LEU A 204 3.23 -18.98 1.14
C LEU A 204 4.27 -19.91 0.52
N ASN A 205 4.07 -21.21 0.67
CA ASN A 205 4.74 -22.20 -0.16
C ASN A 205 3.83 -22.49 -1.36
N ILE A 206 4.35 -22.35 -2.58
CA ILE A 206 3.57 -22.61 -3.78
C ILE A 206 4.48 -23.07 -4.91
N HIS A 207 4.16 -24.23 -5.49
CA HIS A 207 4.95 -24.89 -6.54
C HIS A 207 6.46 -24.98 -6.23
N GLY A 208 6.81 -25.22 -4.96
CA GLY A 208 8.19 -25.41 -4.52
C GLY A 208 9.00 -24.14 -4.28
N SER A 209 8.41 -22.95 -4.45
CA SER A 209 9.00 -21.68 -4.01
C SER A 209 8.37 -21.23 -2.68
N VAL A 210 9.19 -20.70 -1.77
CA VAL A 210 8.75 -20.25 -0.45
C VAL A 210 8.83 -18.74 -0.36
N PHE A 211 7.68 -18.09 -0.22
CA PHE A 211 7.55 -16.65 -0.02
C PHE A 211 7.22 -16.39 1.43
N ARG A 212 8.08 -15.66 2.13
CA ARG A 212 7.89 -15.35 3.54
C ARG A 212 7.91 -13.84 3.75
N VAL A 213 6.92 -13.38 4.50
CA VAL A 213 6.68 -11.96 4.77
C VAL A 213 6.68 -11.75 6.27
N GLU A 214 7.63 -10.95 6.74
CA GLU A 214 7.74 -10.56 8.14
C GLU A 214 6.79 -9.40 8.47
N GLY A 215 6.46 -9.20 9.75
CA GLY A 215 5.56 -8.13 10.21
C GLY A 215 5.99 -6.70 9.86
N ASN A 216 7.26 -6.50 9.52
CA ASN A 216 7.77 -5.25 8.97
C ASN A 216 7.68 -5.16 7.44
N LEU A 217 6.92 -6.06 6.80
CA LEU A 217 6.72 -6.20 5.35
C LEU A 217 7.98 -6.60 4.55
N THR A 218 9.03 -7.12 5.19
CA THR A 218 10.18 -7.66 4.46
C THR A 218 9.77 -8.94 3.75
N LEU A 219 9.89 -8.96 2.42
CA LEU A 219 9.67 -10.15 1.59
C LEU A 219 10.98 -10.92 1.40
N THR A 220 10.95 -12.22 1.68
CA THR A 220 11.99 -13.17 1.27
C THR A 220 11.38 -14.22 0.34
N VAL A 221 12.13 -14.62 -0.67
CA VAL A 221 11.79 -15.72 -1.58
C VAL A 221 12.95 -16.71 -1.56
N ASP A 222 12.67 -17.94 -1.13
CA ASP A 222 13.65 -19.00 -0.91
C ASP A 222 14.81 -18.55 -0.01
N GLY A 223 14.50 -17.75 1.02
CA GLY A 223 15.45 -17.20 1.98
C GLY A 223 16.24 -15.97 1.49
N VAL A 224 16.00 -15.50 0.27
CA VAL A 224 16.65 -14.30 -0.29
C VAL A 224 15.70 -13.11 -0.19
N ILE A 225 16.17 -12.01 0.42
CA ILE A 225 15.40 -10.75 0.48
C ILE A 225 15.17 -10.23 -0.93
N GLN A 226 13.91 -9.90 -1.25
CA GLN A 226 13.53 -9.34 -2.54
C GLN A 226 13.02 -7.92 -2.39
N SER A 227 13.28 -7.09 -3.42
CA SER A 227 12.67 -5.77 -3.51
C SER A 227 11.22 -5.86 -3.96
N VAL A 228 10.36 -5.00 -3.42
CA VAL A 228 8.96 -4.87 -3.84
C VAL A 228 8.76 -3.64 -4.74
N PRO A 229 7.89 -3.70 -5.77
CA PRO A 229 7.14 -4.87 -6.21
C PRO A 229 8.04 -5.96 -6.79
N TYR A 230 7.64 -7.22 -6.59
CA TYR A 230 8.36 -8.42 -7.05
C TYR A 230 7.44 -9.31 -7.87
N THR A 231 7.93 -9.85 -8.99
CA THR A 231 7.27 -10.86 -9.80
C THR A 231 8.18 -12.08 -9.91
N HIS A 232 7.76 -13.17 -9.28
CA HIS A 232 8.42 -14.46 -9.38
C HIS A 232 7.76 -15.31 -10.45
N TYR A 233 8.54 -15.82 -11.40
CA TYR A 233 8.09 -16.82 -12.36
C TYR A 233 8.56 -18.20 -11.90
N ILE A 234 7.70 -19.22 -11.96
CA ILE A 234 8.11 -20.56 -11.55
C ILE A 234 9.13 -21.12 -12.56
N PRO A 235 10.23 -21.71 -12.08
CA PRO A 235 11.14 -22.48 -12.93
C PRO A 235 10.39 -23.61 -13.65
N GLY A 236 10.32 -23.54 -14.98
CA GLY A 236 9.68 -24.57 -15.81
C GLY A 236 8.24 -24.30 -16.23
N ASP A 237 7.58 -23.26 -15.69
CA ASP A 237 6.29 -22.77 -16.19
C ASP A 237 6.28 -21.24 -16.32
N PRO A 238 6.55 -20.69 -17.52
CA PRO A 238 6.60 -19.25 -17.73
C PRO A 238 5.22 -18.58 -17.69
N ASN A 239 4.12 -19.34 -17.72
CA ASN A 239 2.77 -18.78 -17.62
C ASN A 239 2.39 -18.51 -16.16
N TRP A 240 3.12 -19.12 -15.23
CA TRP A 240 2.83 -19.03 -13.82
C TRP A 240 3.70 -18.00 -13.12
N ARG A 241 3.08 -17.16 -12.29
CA ARG A 241 3.76 -16.16 -11.46
C ARG A 241 3.08 -15.90 -10.11
N VAL A 242 3.90 -15.48 -9.14
CA VAL A 242 3.47 -14.71 -7.95
C VAL A 242 3.88 -13.25 -8.13
N LYS A 243 2.97 -12.32 -7.87
CA LYS A 243 3.26 -10.89 -7.76
C LYS A 243 3.08 -10.44 -6.33
N ALA A 244 4.09 -9.76 -5.77
CA ALA A 244 4.02 -9.10 -4.48
C ALA A 244 4.17 -7.58 -4.67
N SER A 245 3.36 -6.80 -3.97
CA SER A 245 3.44 -5.34 -3.97
C SER A 245 3.10 -4.78 -2.61
N VAL A 246 3.68 -3.63 -2.28
CA VAL A 246 3.38 -2.88 -1.06
C VAL A 246 2.79 -1.52 -1.43
N ALA A 247 1.78 -1.09 -0.69
CA ALA A 247 1.28 0.28 -0.67
C ALA A 247 1.05 0.66 0.79
N ALA A 248 1.64 1.78 1.24
CA ALA A 248 1.69 2.16 2.66
C ALA A 248 2.14 0.97 3.55
N ASP A 249 1.28 0.51 4.46
CA ASP A 249 1.52 -0.62 5.37
C ASP A 249 0.83 -1.93 4.92
N HIS A 250 0.37 -2.00 3.67
CA HIS A 250 -0.30 -3.17 3.11
C HIS A 250 0.60 -3.91 2.12
N MET A 251 0.89 -5.18 2.44
CA MET A 251 1.40 -6.12 1.46
C MET A 251 0.25 -6.87 0.79
N ARG A 252 0.28 -6.91 -0.55
CA ARG A 252 -0.65 -7.69 -1.37
C ARG A 252 0.12 -8.63 -2.28
N MET A 253 -0.17 -9.92 -2.17
CA MET A 253 0.37 -10.97 -3.03
C MET A 253 -0.73 -11.60 -3.86
N THR A 254 -0.46 -11.83 -5.14
CA THR A 254 -1.42 -12.47 -6.08
C THR A 254 -0.72 -13.55 -6.88
N THR A 255 -1.39 -14.69 -7.04
CA THR A 255 -0.91 -15.85 -7.81
C THR A 255 -1.63 -15.93 -9.16
N SER A 256 -1.18 -16.82 -10.04
CA SER A 256 -1.84 -17.04 -11.34
C SER A 256 -3.15 -17.82 -11.22
N GLU A 257 -3.35 -18.52 -10.11
CA GLU A 257 -4.61 -19.13 -9.68
C GLU A 257 -5.58 -18.12 -9.08
N ASN A 258 -5.20 -16.83 -8.99
CA ASN A 258 -5.98 -15.77 -8.35
C ASN A 258 -6.14 -15.96 -6.83
N ILE A 259 -5.27 -16.74 -6.17
CA ILE A 259 -5.10 -16.64 -4.71
C ILE A 259 -4.54 -15.26 -4.41
N GLU A 260 -5.22 -14.52 -3.54
CA GLU A 260 -4.81 -13.19 -3.11
C GLU A 260 -4.60 -13.19 -1.59
N ILE A 261 -3.43 -12.76 -1.15
CA ILE A 261 -3.07 -12.62 0.26
C ILE A 261 -2.86 -11.14 0.56
N VAL A 262 -3.54 -10.64 1.59
CA VAL A 262 -3.43 -9.26 2.07
C VAL A 262 -2.94 -9.30 3.50
N PHE A 263 -1.84 -8.60 3.78
CA PHE A 263 -1.20 -8.55 5.10
C PHE A 263 -0.88 -7.11 5.49
N TYR A 264 -1.39 -6.68 6.64
CA TYR A 264 -1.15 -5.35 7.20
C TYR A 264 -1.31 -5.38 8.71
N GLN A 265 -0.47 -4.65 9.43
CA GLN A 265 -0.46 -4.60 10.91
C GLN A 265 -0.54 -6.00 11.53
N TYR A 266 -1.67 -6.34 12.17
CA TYR A 266 -1.92 -7.65 12.77
C TYR A 266 -3.05 -8.40 12.07
N THR A 267 -3.21 -8.17 10.76
CA THR A 267 -4.26 -8.77 9.93
C THR A 267 -3.66 -9.51 8.76
N LEU A 268 -4.05 -10.78 8.59
CA LEU A 268 -3.80 -11.60 7.40
C LEU A 268 -5.14 -12.08 6.85
N CYS A 269 -5.43 -11.72 5.61
CA CYS A 269 -6.59 -12.19 4.87
C CYS A 269 -6.14 -12.98 3.64
N VAL A 270 -6.78 -14.13 3.42
CA VAL A 270 -6.59 -14.97 2.23
C VAL A 270 -7.91 -14.98 1.46
N ASN A 271 -7.83 -14.64 0.18
CA ASN A 271 -8.94 -14.68 -0.75
C ASN A 271 -8.69 -15.76 -1.81
N LEU A 272 -9.67 -16.62 -2.02
CA LEU A 272 -9.58 -17.77 -2.93
C LEU A 272 -10.75 -17.77 -3.93
N PRO A 273 -10.54 -18.17 -5.20
CA PRO A 273 -11.64 -18.31 -6.15
C PRO A 273 -12.64 -19.35 -5.69
N GLU A 274 -13.92 -19.03 -5.78
CA GLU A 274 -15.01 -19.92 -5.36
C GLU A 274 -15.04 -21.25 -6.15
N ASP A 275 -14.51 -21.27 -7.37
CA ASP A 275 -14.45 -22.48 -8.20
C ASP A 275 -13.26 -23.39 -7.85
N MET A 276 -12.16 -22.81 -7.34
CA MET A 276 -11.03 -23.60 -6.80
C MET A 276 -11.49 -24.41 -5.59
N VAL A 277 -12.46 -23.87 -4.85
CA VAL A 277 -13.12 -24.51 -3.70
C VAL A 277 -14.09 -25.63 -4.12
N LYS A 278 -14.73 -25.53 -5.29
CA LYS A 278 -15.77 -26.50 -5.74
C LYS A 278 -15.20 -27.76 -6.42
N GLY A 279 -13.92 -27.76 -6.77
CA GLY A 279 -13.41 -28.51 -7.93
C GLY A 279 -12.84 -29.91 -7.73
N THR A 280 -12.15 -30.25 -6.63
CA THR A 280 -11.57 -31.62 -6.43
C THR A 280 -10.79 -31.86 -5.13
N GLY A 281 -10.55 -30.84 -4.30
CA GLY A 281 -9.88 -30.99 -3.01
C GLY A 281 -10.56 -30.14 -1.95
N ARG A 282 -10.82 -30.70 -0.77
CA ARG A 282 -11.21 -29.88 0.39
C ARG A 282 -9.96 -29.16 0.87
N LEU A 283 -10.07 -27.87 1.13
CA LEU A 283 -9.02 -27.20 1.89
C LEU A 283 -9.10 -27.67 3.34
N CYS A 284 -8.05 -27.44 4.10
CA CYS A 284 -8.06 -27.59 5.53
C CYS A 284 -7.03 -26.66 6.16
N GLY A 285 -7.07 -26.53 7.48
CA GLY A 285 -6.29 -25.58 8.25
C GLY A 285 -7.19 -24.77 9.17
N LEU A 286 -6.64 -23.75 9.81
CA LEU A 286 -7.41 -22.84 10.68
C LEU A 286 -8.53 -22.08 9.95
N PHE A 287 -8.45 -21.95 8.62
CA PHE A 287 -9.48 -21.28 7.81
C PHE A 287 -10.62 -22.20 7.33
N GLY A 288 -10.71 -23.42 7.85
CA GLY A 288 -11.84 -24.32 7.60
C GLY A 288 -11.68 -25.21 6.36
N ASP A 289 -12.75 -25.91 5.98
CA ASP A 289 -12.75 -26.90 4.88
C ASP A 289 -13.49 -26.47 3.61
N VAL A 290 -14.18 -25.34 3.68
CA VAL A 290 -14.77 -24.59 2.58
C VAL A 290 -15.85 -25.36 1.82
N ASP A 291 -16.77 -25.97 2.56
CA ASP A 291 -17.89 -26.73 2.03
C ASP A 291 -19.26 -26.02 2.17
N ASN A 292 -19.28 -24.77 2.64
CA ASN A 292 -20.46 -23.97 3.03
C ASN A 292 -21.12 -24.39 4.34
N GLU A 293 -20.44 -25.12 5.22
CA GLU A 293 -20.95 -25.51 6.53
C GLU A 293 -19.99 -25.10 7.65
N CYS A 294 -20.15 -23.86 8.12
CA CYS A 294 -19.32 -23.28 9.19
C CYS A 294 -19.19 -24.17 10.45
N ARG A 295 -20.18 -25.04 10.74
CA ARG A 295 -20.21 -25.83 11.98
C ARG A 295 -19.29 -27.05 11.92
N ASN A 296 -18.66 -27.30 10.79
CA ASN A 296 -17.70 -28.37 10.64
C ASN A 296 -16.26 -27.87 10.39
N ASP A 297 -16.05 -26.54 10.35
CA ASP A 297 -14.74 -25.94 10.03
C ASP A 297 -13.63 -26.28 11.04
N MET A 298 -13.99 -26.64 12.28
CA MET A 298 -13.01 -27.05 13.31
C MET A 298 -12.58 -28.51 13.18
N ARG A 299 -12.10 -28.91 11.99
CA ARG A 299 -11.52 -30.22 11.70
C ARG A 299 -10.01 -30.21 11.88
N GLY A 300 -9.46 -31.20 12.57
CA GLY A 300 -8.01 -31.37 12.66
C GLY A 300 -7.40 -31.97 11.38
N PRO A 301 -6.06 -32.09 11.30
CA PRO A 301 -5.35 -32.65 10.14
C PRO A 301 -5.76 -34.08 9.77
N LYS A 302 -6.28 -34.85 10.73
CA LYS A 302 -6.77 -36.22 10.54
C LYS A 302 -8.25 -36.28 10.13
N ASN A 303 -8.83 -35.15 9.73
CA ASN A 303 -10.24 -34.99 9.33
C ASN A 303 -11.26 -35.31 10.44
N ASN A 304 -10.82 -35.35 11.70
CA ASN A 304 -11.68 -35.46 12.87
C ASN A 304 -12.20 -34.07 13.27
N ILE A 305 -13.51 -33.97 13.54
CA ILE A 305 -14.09 -32.74 14.09
C ILE A 305 -13.60 -32.58 15.54
N ILE A 306 -12.83 -31.53 15.81
CA ILE A 306 -12.30 -31.20 17.14
C ILE A 306 -13.38 -30.55 18.00
N ALA A 307 -14.15 -29.64 17.40
CA ALA A 307 -15.25 -28.94 18.06
C ALA A 307 -16.39 -28.68 17.09
N VAL A 308 -17.62 -28.61 17.61
CA VAL A 308 -18.80 -28.22 16.84
C VAL A 308 -19.25 -26.85 17.34
N PRO A 309 -19.11 -25.79 16.52
CA PRO A 309 -19.58 -24.46 16.86
C PRO A 309 -21.09 -24.38 17.08
N PRO A 310 -21.56 -23.35 17.82
CA PRO A 310 -22.97 -23.02 17.91
C PRO A 310 -23.59 -22.72 16.53
N SER A 311 -24.92 -22.74 16.44
CA SER A 311 -25.64 -22.57 15.17
C SER A 311 -25.46 -21.20 14.52
N ASN A 312 -24.97 -20.20 15.25
CA ASN A 312 -24.66 -18.87 14.72
C ASN A 312 -23.22 -18.75 14.20
N CYS A 313 -22.45 -19.85 14.15
CA CYS A 313 -21.05 -19.87 13.70
C CYS A 313 -20.11 -18.98 14.53
N ILE A 314 -20.45 -18.67 15.79
CA ILE A 314 -19.61 -17.84 16.66
C ILE A 314 -19.19 -18.66 17.87
N MET A 315 -17.91 -18.95 17.98
CA MET A 315 -17.34 -19.57 19.17
C MET A 315 -17.28 -18.56 20.32
N PRO A 316 -17.69 -18.94 21.54
CA PRO A 316 -17.49 -18.11 22.72
C PRO A 316 -16.00 -17.82 22.96
N THR A 317 -15.69 -16.62 23.43
CA THR A 317 -14.32 -16.16 23.72
C THR A 317 -13.83 -16.58 25.11
N ASP A 318 -14.73 -17.08 25.96
CA ASP A 318 -14.46 -17.59 27.30
C ASP A 318 -15.07 -18.98 27.59
N GLY A 319 -14.71 -19.53 28.75
CA GLY A 319 -15.22 -20.81 29.22
C GLY A 319 -14.73 -22.05 28.43
N PRO A 320 -15.39 -23.20 28.60
CA PRO A 320 -14.95 -24.47 28.01
C PRO A 320 -14.96 -24.48 26.48
N ALA A 321 -15.86 -23.72 25.84
CA ALA A 321 -15.93 -23.64 24.39
C ALA A 321 -14.72 -22.89 23.80
N ALA A 322 -14.29 -21.80 24.43
CA ALA A 322 -13.06 -21.10 24.03
C ALA A 322 -11.84 -22.01 24.11
N MET A 323 -11.74 -22.83 25.15
CA MET A 323 -10.66 -23.81 25.29
C MET A 323 -10.66 -24.86 24.16
N MET A 324 -11.82 -25.17 23.58
CA MET A 324 -11.89 -26.06 22.41
C MET A 324 -11.36 -25.39 21.14
N ALA A 325 -11.55 -24.07 20.98
CA ALA A 325 -10.94 -23.33 19.89
C ALA A 325 -9.40 -23.33 20.01
N GLU A 326 -8.87 -23.21 21.23
CA GLU A 326 -7.43 -23.33 21.48
C GLU A 326 -6.88 -24.72 21.14
N ARG A 327 -7.58 -25.78 21.53
CA ARG A 327 -7.21 -27.16 21.15
C ARG A 327 -7.25 -27.37 19.64
N PHE A 328 -8.28 -26.84 18.98
CA PHE A 328 -8.38 -26.91 17.53
C PHE A 328 -7.18 -26.24 16.86
N GLY A 329 -6.78 -25.05 17.33
CA GLY A 329 -5.60 -24.38 16.80
C GLY A 329 -4.31 -25.16 17.03
N ASP A 330 -4.16 -25.78 18.20
CA ASP A 330 -2.98 -26.57 18.54
C ASP A 330 -2.82 -27.84 17.69
N GLU A 331 -3.91 -28.40 17.14
CA GLU A 331 -3.85 -29.53 16.20
C GLU A 331 -3.22 -29.16 14.86
N TRP A 332 -3.15 -27.87 14.52
CA TRP A 332 -2.57 -27.35 13.28
C TRP A 332 -1.14 -26.83 13.43
N ILE A 333 -0.52 -27.03 14.60
CA ILE A 333 0.89 -26.70 14.83
C ILE A 333 1.77 -27.57 13.94
N GLU A 334 2.71 -26.93 13.24
CA GLU A 334 3.68 -27.59 12.38
C GLU A 334 4.95 -27.97 13.17
N ASP A 335 5.64 -29.01 12.71
CA ASP A 335 6.95 -29.37 13.24
C ASP A 335 7.95 -28.23 13.00
N PHE A 336 8.52 -27.69 14.08
CA PHE A 336 9.39 -26.53 14.04
C PHE A 336 10.68 -26.77 14.82
N GLN A 337 11.83 -26.40 14.23
CA GLN A 337 13.16 -26.58 14.83
C GLN A 337 13.70 -25.35 15.56
N GLY A 338 12.96 -24.23 15.63
CA GLY A 338 13.48 -22.92 16.05
C GLY A 338 13.05 -22.44 17.44
N GLY A 339 13.25 -23.23 18.49
CA GLY A 339 13.07 -22.79 19.88
C GLY A 339 11.64 -22.93 20.43
N ALA A 340 11.45 -22.46 21.67
CA ALA A 340 10.19 -22.63 22.40
C ALA A 340 9.11 -21.64 21.91
N CYS A 341 7.96 -22.18 21.51
CA CYS A 341 6.71 -21.45 21.32
C CYS A 341 5.69 -21.91 22.37
N ILE A 342 4.58 -21.17 22.50
CA ILE A 342 3.53 -21.44 23.48
C ILE A 342 2.29 -21.93 22.74
N ARG A 343 1.76 -23.08 23.13
CA ARG A 343 0.50 -23.60 22.61
C ARG A 343 -0.68 -22.76 23.11
N GLY A 344 -1.75 -22.68 22.34
CA GLY A 344 -2.93 -21.88 22.69
C GLY A 344 -3.54 -22.32 24.02
N VAL A 345 -3.62 -23.63 24.28
CA VAL A 345 -4.16 -24.13 25.57
C VAL A 345 -3.33 -23.70 26.78
N ASP A 346 -2.01 -23.57 26.61
CA ASP A 346 -1.11 -23.18 27.69
C ASP A 346 -1.25 -21.68 27.96
N LEU A 347 -1.27 -20.86 26.89
CA LEU A 347 -1.43 -19.42 27.00
C LEU A 347 -2.80 -19.01 27.57
N LYS A 348 -3.89 -19.68 27.15
CA LYS A 348 -5.24 -19.40 27.62
C LYS A 348 -5.43 -19.65 29.12
N ASN A 349 -4.76 -20.67 29.68
CA ASN A 349 -4.85 -20.98 31.10
C ASN A 349 -4.20 -19.91 31.99
N GLU A 350 -3.28 -19.13 31.43
CA GLU A 350 -2.59 -18.04 32.13
C GLU A 350 -3.32 -16.69 31.96
N SER A 351 -4.38 -16.63 31.14
CA SER A 351 -5.15 -15.43 30.80
C SER A 351 -6.13 -15.01 31.90
N LEU A 352 -5.90 -13.85 32.53
CA LEU A 352 -6.90 -13.22 33.41
C LEU A 352 -7.99 -12.49 32.60
N PRO A 353 -9.28 -12.61 32.93
CA PRO A 353 -10.34 -11.86 32.27
C PRO A 353 -10.29 -10.37 32.64
N CYS A 354 -10.85 -9.54 31.76
CA CYS A 354 -11.12 -8.13 31.99
C CYS A 354 -11.81 -7.90 33.33
N THR A 355 -11.30 -6.96 34.14
CA THR A 355 -12.10 -6.42 35.23
C THR A 355 -13.28 -5.63 34.68
N PRO A 356 -14.39 -5.48 35.43
CA PRO A 356 -15.52 -4.66 35.00
C PRO A 356 -15.13 -3.21 34.67
N THR A 357 -14.14 -2.64 35.37
CA THR A 357 -13.63 -1.29 35.11
C THR A 357 -12.88 -1.22 33.79
N GLU A 358 -11.95 -2.15 33.53
CA GLU A 358 -11.21 -2.20 32.26
C GLU A 358 -12.16 -2.39 31.07
N PHE A 359 -13.20 -3.21 31.24
CA PHE A 359 -14.20 -3.41 30.20
C PHE A 359 -14.96 -2.11 29.85
N ILE A 360 -15.36 -1.32 30.86
CA ILE A 360 -16.01 -0.02 30.64
C ILE A 360 -15.07 0.96 29.93
N GLU A 361 -13.81 1.01 30.35
CA GLU A 361 -12.79 1.86 29.71
C GLU A 361 -12.54 1.45 28.25
N ALA A 362 -12.49 0.14 27.97
CA ALA A 362 -12.36 -0.39 26.62
C ALA A 362 -13.58 -0.04 25.75
N GLN A 363 -14.81 -0.13 26.27
CA GLN A 363 -16.01 0.32 25.57
C GLN A 363 -15.97 1.81 25.21
N GLN A 364 -15.49 2.65 26.12
CA GLN A 364 -15.31 4.08 25.85
C GLN A 364 -14.24 4.33 24.80
N ALA A 365 -13.13 3.58 24.84
CA ALA A 365 -12.07 3.67 23.85
C ALA A 365 -12.54 3.29 22.43
N CYS A 366 -13.51 2.39 22.32
CA CYS A 366 -14.13 1.93 21.07
C CYS A 366 -15.34 2.77 20.60
N GLN A 367 -15.66 3.87 21.28
CA GLN A 367 -16.88 4.65 21.04
C GLN A 367 -17.04 5.11 19.58
N ALA A 368 -15.97 5.36 18.84
CA ALA A 368 -16.02 5.77 17.44
C ALA A 368 -16.70 4.70 16.55
N ILE A 369 -16.46 3.41 16.81
CA ILE A 369 -17.08 2.29 16.09
C ILE A 369 -18.56 2.13 16.51
N GLU A 370 -18.85 2.27 17.81
CA GLU A 370 -20.22 2.23 18.33
C GLU A 370 -21.09 3.37 17.77
N LEU A 371 -20.51 4.56 17.54
CA LEU A 371 -21.21 5.65 16.87
C LEU A 371 -21.50 5.32 15.41
N ALA A 372 -20.56 4.66 14.70
CA ALA A 372 -20.81 4.21 13.34
C ALA A 372 -22.05 3.31 13.29
N ARG A 373 -22.15 2.28 14.15
CA ARG A 373 -23.34 1.40 14.27
C ARG A 373 -24.66 2.17 14.40
N LYS A 374 -24.63 3.36 15.00
CA LYS A 374 -25.78 4.25 15.18
C LYS A 374 -26.00 5.26 14.05
N ASN A 375 -25.34 5.09 12.91
CA ASN A 375 -25.32 6.06 11.80
C ASN A 375 -24.80 7.45 12.19
N GLN A 376 -23.76 7.48 13.03
CA GLN A 376 -23.20 8.70 13.59
C GLN A 376 -21.66 8.68 13.65
N GLY A 377 -21.06 9.82 13.99
CA GLY A 377 -19.64 9.93 14.27
C GLY A 377 -18.75 9.94 13.02
N ILE A 378 -17.43 9.95 13.26
CA ILE A 378 -16.41 10.08 12.20
C ILE A 378 -16.36 8.89 11.24
N PHE A 379 -16.85 7.73 11.69
CA PHE A 379 -16.89 6.49 10.95
C PHE A 379 -18.26 6.17 10.33
N LEU A 380 -19.21 7.12 10.28
CA LEU A 380 -20.57 6.87 9.77
C LEU A 380 -20.61 6.22 8.38
N LYS A 381 -19.64 6.52 7.51
CA LYS A 381 -19.59 5.96 6.14
C LYS A 381 -19.30 4.45 6.15
N CYS A 382 -18.72 3.93 7.21
CA CYS A 382 -18.44 2.50 7.37
C CYS A 382 -19.70 1.67 7.59
N ASN A 383 -20.89 2.29 7.73
CA ASN A 383 -22.14 1.54 7.83
C ASN A 383 -22.50 0.75 6.59
N GLY A 384 -21.92 1.12 5.44
CA GLY A 384 -22.03 0.34 4.22
C GLY A 384 -21.47 -1.08 4.34
N ILE A 385 -20.62 -1.37 5.35
CA ILE A 385 -20.07 -2.72 5.55
C ILE A 385 -21.07 -3.70 6.20
N GLY A 386 -22.20 -3.19 6.71
CA GLY A 386 -23.27 -3.98 7.32
C GLY A 386 -23.16 -4.15 8.85
N GLU A 387 -24.31 -4.30 9.50
CA GLU A 387 -24.47 -4.37 10.96
C GLU A 387 -23.67 -5.52 11.58
N ALA A 388 -23.79 -6.74 11.04
CA ALA A 388 -23.10 -7.91 11.58
C ALA A 388 -21.56 -7.73 11.61
N LYS A 389 -20.98 -7.10 10.58
CA LYS A 389 -19.54 -6.84 10.53
C LYS A 389 -19.14 -5.73 11.51
N LEU A 390 -19.93 -4.66 11.62
CA LEU A 390 -19.70 -3.61 12.62
C LEU A 390 -19.78 -4.13 14.06
N ASP A 391 -20.77 -4.97 14.36
CA ASP A 391 -20.97 -5.60 15.67
C ASP A 391 -19.75 -6.43 16.06
N LYS A 392 -19.26 -7.23 15.12
CA LYS A 392 -18.04 -8.02 15.30
C LYS A 392 -16.83 -7.12 15.55
N MET A 393 -16.61 -6.11 14.73
CA MET A 393 -15.45 -5.22 14.86
C MET A 393 -15.49 -4.41 16.17
N LEU A 394 -16.67 -4.02 16.65
CA LEU A 394 -16.83 -3.40 17.96
C LEU A 394 -16.47 -4.38 19.09
N SER A 395 -16.99 -5.61 19.02
CA SER A 395 -16.70 -6.65 20.02
C SER A 395 -15.20 -6.93 20.12
N ASN A 396 -14.54 -7.10 18.98
CA ASN A 396 -13.09 -7.28 18.89
C ASN A 396 -12.38 -6.06 19.51
N CYS A 397 -12.74 -4.84 19.10
CA CYS A 397 -12.13 -3.63 19.65
C CYS A 397 -12.15 -3.58 21.19
N VAL A 398 -13.29 -3.92 21.80
CA VAL A 398 -13.42 -3.92 23.27
C VAL A 398 -12.55 -5.02 23.89
N TYR A 399 -12.41 -6.16 23.22
CA TYR A 399 -11.57 -7.26 23.66
C TYR A 399 -10.08 -6.89 23.61
N ASP A 400 -9.57 -6.46 22.45
CA ASP A 400 -8.16 -6.09 22.25
C ASP A 400 -7.72 -5.00 23.22
N ILE A 401 -8.51 -3.92 23.37
CA ILE A 401 -8.18 -2.78 24.24
C ILE A 401 -8.23 -3.18 25.71
N CYS A 402 -9.12 -4.11 26.06
CA CYS A 402 -9.13 -4.63 27.41
C CYS A 402 -7.89 -5.48 27.70
N ALA A 403 -7.41 -6.26 26.73
CA ALA A 403 -6.19 -7.04 26.88
C ALA A 403 -4.94 -6.13 26.93
N ASP A 404 -4.89 -5.07 26.12
CA ASP A 404 -3.86 -4.04 26.15
C ASP A 404 -4.39 -2.68 25.68
N LYS A 405 -4.42 -1.71 26.60
CA LYS A 405 -4.90 -0.34 26.32
C LYS A 405 -4.10 0.37 25.24
N ASN A 406 -2.84 -0.03 25.01
CA ASN A 406 -1.99 0.56 23.98
C ASN A 406 -2.41 0.17 22.56
N MET A 407 -3.22 -0.89 22.41
CA MET A 407 -3.69 -1.38 21.12
C MET A 407 -4.78 -0.51 20.50
N ARG A 408 -5.33 0.48 21.23
CA ARG A 408 -6.44 1.32 20.77
C ARG A 408 -6.24 1.87 19.35
N CYS A 409 -5.08 2.48 19.07
CA CYS A 409 -4.88 3.08 17.75
C CYS A 409 -4.63 2.04 16.65
N THR A 410 -3.99 0.91 16.97
CA THR A 410 -3.86 -0.23 16.06
C THR A 410 -5.23 -0.78 15.68
N VAL A 411 -6.09 -1.01 16.67
CA VAL A 411 -7.46 -1.51 16.49
C VAL A 411 -8.30 -0.56 15.64
N LEU A 412 -8.27 0.73 15.93
CA LEU A 412 -8.99 1.73 15.13
C LEU A 412 -8.44 1.82 13.70
N THR A 413 -7.13 1.65 13.52
CA THR A 413 -6.53 1.63 12.16
C THR A 413 -6.97 0.38 11.39
N ASN A 414 -6.94 -0.81 12.02
CA ASN A 414 -7.49 -2.04 11.43
C ASN A 414 -8.96 -1.88 11.04
N PHE A 415 -9.75 -1.16 11.86
CA PHE A 415 -11.14 -0.86 11.54
C PHE A 415 -11.27 -0.01 10.27
N VAL A 416 -10.46 1.05 10.16
CA VAL A 416 -10.44 1.93 8.98
C VAL A 416 -10.04 1.16 7.73
N HIS A 417 -8.99 0.35 7.80
CA HIS A 417 -8.53 -0.46 6.66
C HIS A 417 -9.60 -1.45 6.21
N ALA A 418 -10.21 -2.19 7.14
CA ALA A 418 -11.28 -3.13 6.81
C ALA A 418 -12.54 -2.43 6.23
N CYS A 419 -12.78 -1.18 6.61
CA CYS A 419 -13.83 -0.35 6.04
C CYS A 419 -13.49 0.11 4.61
N GLN A 420 -12.26 0.57 4.37
CA GLN A 420 -11.80 1.03 3.05
C GLN A 420 -11.64 -0.13 2.06
N GLU A 421 -11.17 -1.30 2.49
CA GLU A 421 -11.13 -2.52 1.67
C GLU A 421 -12.55 -2.96 1.25
N ALA A 422 -13.55 -2.81 2.13
CA ALA A 422 -14.94 -3.13 1.81
C ALA A 422 -15.64 -2.03 1.01
N LEU A 423 -15.23 -0.77 1.16
CA LEU A 423 -15.81 0.42 0.54
C LEU A 423 -14.68 1.31 -0.03
N PRO A 424 -14.09 0.96 -1.19
CA PRO A 424 -12.84 1.57 -1.69
C PRO A 424 -12.85 3.08 -1.91
N ASN A 425 -14.03 3.69 -2.09
CA ASN A 425 -14.16 5.13 -2.25
C ASN A 425 -14.45 5.89 -0.93
N THR A 426 -14.46 5.21 0.22
CA THR A 426 -14.81 5.83 1.51
C THR A 426 -13.60 6.57 2.09
N LEU A 427 -13.65 7.91 2.05
CA LEU A 427 -12.73 8.79 2.78
C LEU A 427 -13.21 9.02 4.21
N LEU A 428 -12.34 8.74 5.18
CA LEU A 428 -12.55 8.94 6.61
C LEU A 428 -11.70 10.11 7.14
N THR A 429 -11.66 11.21 6.38
CA THR A 429 -10.76 12.34 6.65
C THR A 429 -10.86 12.90 8.06
N GLY A 430 -9.70 13.04 8.70
CA GLY A 430 -9.58 13.61 10.05
C GLY A 430 -9.86 12.63 11.19
N TRP A 431 -10.05 11.34 10.92
CA TRP A 431 -10.32 10.34 11.96
C TRP A 431 -9.19 10.21 12.98
N ARG A 432 -7.93 10.31 12.54
CA ARG A 432 -6.77 10.28 13.44
C ARG A 432 -6.80 11.41 14.46
N THR A 433 -7.09 12.63 14.02
CA THR A 433 -7.23 13.80 14.90
C THR A 433 -8.45 13.67 15.81
N ASN A 434 -9.59 13.21 15.27
CA ASN A 434 -10.83 13.07 16.03
C ASN A 434 -10.73 12.01 17.15
N THR A 435 -9.91 10.98 16.92
CA THR A 435 -9.71 9.86 17.85
C THR A 435 -8.40 9.95 18.62
N SER A 436 -7.59 10.99 18.44
CA SER A 436 -6.25 11.11 19.07
C SER A 436 -5.34 9.91 18.77
N CYS A 437 -5.33 9.44 17.52
CA CYS A 437 -4.49 8.35 17.02
C CYS A 437 -3.59 8.82 15.88
N PRO A 438 -2.60 9.69 16.18
CA PRO A 438 -1.73 10.25 15.15
C PRO A 438 -0.92 9.16 14.45
N LEU A 439 -0.69 9.35 13.15
CA LEU A 439 0.27 8.57 12.37
C LEU A 439 1.42 9.47 11.98
N THR A 440 2.64 8.98 12.17
CA THR A 440 3.86 9.71 11.83
C THR A 440 4.47 9.07 10.59
N CYS A 441 4.62 9.86 9.54
CA CYS A 441 5.27 9.41 8.33
C CYS A 441 6.80 9.49 8.43
N PRO A 442 7.53 8.58 7.75
CA PRO A 442 8.97 8.70 7.57
C PRO A 442 9.35 10.05 6.93
N PRO A 443 10.62 10.47 7.01
CA PRO A 443 11.10 11.65 6.30
C PRO A 443 10.81 11.57 4.79
N GLN A 444 10.53 12.72 4.17
CA GLN A 444 10.20 12.84 2.74
C GLN A 444 8.88 12.16 2.34
N GLN A 445 7.97 12.01 3.29
CA GLN A 445 6.65 11.46 3.07
C GLN A 445 5.58 12.29 3.78
N ASP A 446 4.44 12.38 3.12
CA ASP A 446 3.25 13.06 3.63
C ASP A 446 2.16 12.05 3.96
N TYR A 447 1.43 12.32 5.05
CA TYR A 447 0.25 11.56 5.42
C TYR A 447 -0.92 11.86 4.47
N ASN A 448 -1.63 10.81 4.05
CA ASN A 448 -2.85 10.92 3.28
C ASN A 448 -3.84 9.80 3.70
N ASP A 449 -5.12 10.16 3.87
CA ASP A 449 -6.18 9.23 4.28
C ASP A 449 -6.42 8.09 3.28
N CYS A 450 -5.86 8.19 2.07
CA CYS A 450 -6.09 7.28 0.95
C CYS A 450 -4.99 7.50 -0.09
N VAL A 451 -3.80 6.92 0.11
CA VAL A 451 -2.71 6.87 -0.88
C VAL A 451 -2.98 5.86 -1.98
N SER A 452 -2.29 5.98 -3.11
CA SER A 452 -2.41 5.03 -4.22
C SER A 452 -2.14 3.59 -3.78
N GLY A 453 -3.05 2.65 -4.12
CA GLY A 453 -2.78 1.22 -4.02
C GLY A 453 -1.79 0.69 -5.07
N CYS A 454 -1.41 1.54 -6.02
CA CYS A 454 -0.47 1.28 -7.11
C CYS A 454 0.62 2.37 -7.14
N PRO A 455 1.39 2.56 -6.05
CA PRO A 455 2.29 3.69 -5.91
C PRO A 455 3.42 3.65 -6.95
N ALA A 456 3.99 4.82 -7.26
CA ALA A 456 5.21 4.90 -8.05
C ALA A 456 6.40 4.37 -7.22
N THR A 457 7.23 3.54 -7.84
CA THR A 457 8.35 2.85 -7.20
C THR A 457 9.60 2.95 -8.08
N CYS A 458 10.75 2.52 -7.59
CA CYS A 458 11.93 2.42 -8.45
C CYS A 458 11.80 1.38 -9.57
N ALA A 459 10.92 0.38 -9.42
CA ALA A 459 10.57 -0.56 -10.49
C ALA A 459 9.71 0.11 -11.57
N ASN A 460 8.79 0.99 -11.18
CA ASN A 460 7.98 1.80 -12.09
C ASN A 460 7.89 3.24 -11.59
N LYS A 461 8.75 4.10 -12.16
CA LYS A 461 8.96 5.49 -11.71
C LYS A 461 7.78 6.41 -12.01
N GLN A 462 6.85 5.97 -12.86
CA GLN A 462 5.64 6.71 -13.19
C GLN A 462 4.44 6.09 -12.50
N LEU A 463 3.60 6.97 -11.95
CA LEU A 463 2.32 6.55 -11.39
C LEU A 463 1.44 6.00 -12.52
N ARG A 464 0.75 4.88 -12.28
CA ARG A 464 -0.11 4.30 -13.32
C ARG A 464 -1.38 5.13 -13.47
N VAL A 465 -1.82 5.40 -14.69
CA VAL A 465 -3.10 6.10 -14.93
C VAL A 465 -4.28 5.35 -14.32
N ALA A 466 -4.30 4.02 -14.49
CA ALA A 466 -5.33 3.14 -13.93
C ALA A 466 -4.75 2.26 -12.81
N CYS A 467 -5.45 2.21 -11.68
CA CYS A 467 -5.13 1.33 -10.55
C CYS A 467 -6.30 0.39 -10.29
N ASP A 468 -6.00 -0.89 -10.12
CA ASP A 468 -6.96 -1.97 -9.88
C ASP A 468 -7.09 -2.33 -8.39
N LYS A 469 -6.43 -1.56 -7.52
CA LYS A 469 -6.39 -1.80 -6.07
C LYS A 469 -7.08 -0.67 -5.32
N PRO A 470 -7.73 -0.97 -4.17
CA PRO A 470 -8.21 0.07 -3.29
C PRO A 470 -7.06 0.98 -2.86
N CYS A 471 -7.39 2.24 -2.62
CA CYS A 471 -6.45 3.08 -1.90
C CYS A 471 -6.34 2.61 -0.46
N VAL A 472 -5.19 2.88 0.14
CA VAL A 472 -4.90 2.54 1.52
C VAL A 472 -4.54 3.80 2.26
N GLU A 473 -4.96 3.93 3.50
CA GLU A 473 -4.48 5.03 4.33
C GLU A 473 -2.98 4.87 4.58
N GLY A 474 -2.23 5.97 4.57
CA GLY A 474 -0.84 5.92 5.00
C GLY A 474 0.00 7.08 4.49
N CYS A 475 1.27 6.78 4.22
CA CYS A 475 2.26 7.77 3.82
C CYS A 475 2.55 7.65 2.32
N THR A 476 2.63 8.79 1.65
CA THR A 476 3.00 8.89 0.23
C THR A 476 4.30 9.67 0.08
N CYS A 477 5.10 9.30 -0.91
CA CYS A 477 6.30 10.03 -1.28
C CYS A 477 5.98 11.46 -1.74
N GLU A 478 6.81 12.42 -1.33
CA GLU A 478 6.81 13.78 -1.86
C GLU A 478 7.11 13.81 -3.37
N ASP A 479 6.68 14.87 -4.04
CA ASP A 479 6.90 15.06 -5.47
C ASP A 479 8.38 14.92 -5.88
N GLY A 480 8.60 14.24 -7.00
CA GLY A 480 9.95 13.96 -7.52
C GLY A 480 10.66 12.76 -6.87
N THR A 481 10.07 12.16 -5.83
CA THR A 481 10.57 10.92 -5.20
C THR A 481 9.64 9.73 -5.47
N VAL A 482 10.15 8.51 -5.25
CA VAL A 482 9.42 7.24 -5.44
C VAL A 482 9.85 6.24 -4.37
N LEU A 483 9.02 5.23 -4.10
CA LEU A 483 9.37 4.16 -3.16
C LEU A 483 10.60 3.37 -3.63
N ASP A 484 11.52 3.11 -2.71
CA ASP A 484 12.70 2.28 -2.93
C ASP A 484 12.35 0.78 -2.98
N GLY A 485 13.37 -0.07 -3.02
CA GLY A 485 13.17 -1.52 -3.08
C GLY A 485 12.52 -2.11 -1.83
N SER A 486 12.56 -1.44 -0.68
CA SER A 486 11.86 -1.90 0.52
C SER A 486 10.35 -1.65 0.44
N GLY A 487 9.91 -0.74 -0.42
CA GLY A 487 8.52 -0.27 -0.48
C GLY A 487 8.14 0.66 0.68
N GLN A 488 9.09 1.08 1.53
CA GLN A 488 8.82 1.89 2.72
C GLN A 488 9.50 3.26 2.73
N ASN A 489 10.64 3.43 2.07
CA ASN A 489 11.35 4.72 2.02
C ASN A 489 11.23 5.35 0.65
N CYS A 490 11.29 6.68 0.60
CA CYS A 490 11.26 7.43 -0.65
C CYS A 490 12.68 7.87 -1.03
N ILE A 491 13.02 7.72 -2.31
CA ILE A 491 14.26 8.20 -2.89
C ILE A 491 14.01 8.98 -4.18
N PRO A 492 14.89 9.91 -4.57
CA PRO A 492 14.74 10.62 -5.84
C PRO A 492 14.68 9.65 -7.03
N LYS A 493 13.80 9.90 -8.01
CA LYS A 493 13.62 9.06 -9.22
C LYS A 493 14.94 8.77 -9.96
N LYS A 494 15.88 9.72 -9.92
CA LYS A 494 17.22 9.65 -10.55
C LYS A 494 18.19 8.73 -9.80
N SER A 495 17.92 8.43 -8.53
CA SER A 495 18.75 7.58 -7.66
C SER A 495 18.37 6.11 -7.68
N CYS A 496 17.27 5.74 -8.36
CA CYS A 496 16.90 4.34 -8.54
C CYS A 496 17.98 3.58 -9.32
N GLY A 497 18.20 2.32 -8.94
CA GLY A 497 19.00 1.34 -9.67
C GLY A 497 18.36 0.86 -10.97
N CYS A 498 18.45 -0.44 -11.23
CA CYS A 498 18.03 -1.06 -12.49
C CYS A 498 16.90 -2.06 -12.29
N THR A 499 16.24 -2.44 -13.39
CA THR A 499 15.24 -3.51 -13.41
C THR A 499 15.70 -4.63 -14.34
N ASP A 500 15.36 -5.87 -14.02
CA ASP A 500 15.52 -6.99 -14.95
C ASP A 500 14.45 -6.97 -16.08
N GLU A 501 14.49 -7.96 -16.96
CA GLU A 501 13.52 -8.14 -18.05
C GLU A 501 12.09 -8.43 -17.55
N GLN A 502 11.97 -8.91 -16.31
CA GLN A 502 10.70 -9.20 -15.64
C GLN A 502 10.14 -7.97 -14.91
N GLY A 503 10.89 -6.87 -14.87
CA GLY A 503 10.53 -5.62 -14.19
C GLY A 503 10.82 -5.62 -12.69
N ASN A 504 11.56 -6.60 -12.17
CA ASN A 504 11.98 -6.63 -10.77
C ASN A 504 13.13 -5.65 -10.55
N TYR A 505 13.05 -4.88 -9.47
CA TYR A 505 14.02 -3.85 -9.14
C TYR A 505 15.23 -4.40 -8.38
N PHE A 506 16.42 -3.93 -8.74
CA PHE A 506 17.67 -4.19 -8.05
C PHE A 506 18.34 -2.86 -7.70
N GLU A 507 18.62 -2.69 -6.40
CA GLU A 507 19.32 -1.50 -5.91
C GLU A 507 20.71 -1.36 -6.55
N GLY A 508 21.07 -0.13 -6.93
CA GLY A 508 22.41 0.17 -7.37
C GLY A 508 23.41 -0.02 -6.22
N LYS A 509 24.58 -0.61 -6.50
CA LYS A 509 25.65 -0.73 -5.49
C LYS A 509 25.98 0.68 -4.97
N LYS A 510 25.70 0.95 -3.69
CA LYS A 510 26.31 2.07 -2.98
C LYS A 510 27.81 1.76 -2.93
N ASN A 511 28.63 2.53 -3.64
CA ASN A 511 30.08 2.49 -3.46
C ASN A 511 30.33 2.83 -1.98
N MET A 512 30.65 1.82 -1.17
CA MET A 512 31.12 1.98 0.21
C MET A 512 32.53 2.55 0.22
#